data_AF-A0A252E8Q7-F1
#
_entry.id   AF-A0A252E8Q7-F1
#
_cell.length_a   1.000
_cell.length_b   1.000
_cell.length_c   1.000
_cell.angle_alpha   90.00
_cell.angle_beta   90.00
_cell.angle_gamma   90.00
#
_symmetry.space_group_name_H-M   'P 1'
#
loop_
_entity.id
_entity.type
_entity.pdbx_description
1 polymer ?
#
loop_
_entity_poly.entity_id
_entity_poly.type
_entity_poly.pdbx_seq_one_letter_code
_entity_poly.pdbx_strand_id
1 'polypeptide(L)'
;MEVDIQHYDDIIIGGGKAGKTLAPALVADERKTALVERSLNMIGGGCINIACIPTKTMVASANVANTVRNSAAYGVKANTPIVDLAEVIQRKRSVVQSALEAGEVISTVQMVMQAQMPYTVLRDGILTHPTMTEGLNILFSKL
;
A
#
# COMPACT_ATOMS: atom_id res chain seq x y z
N MET A 1 -5.21 -29.46 -29.93
CA MET A 1 -5.35 -28.51 -28.81
C MET A 1 -6.75 -27.94 -28.93
N GLU A 2 -7.71 -28.47 -28.19
CA GLU A 2 -9.02 -27.81 -28.07
C GLU A 2 -8.83 -26.56 -27.23
N VAL A 3 -9.24 -25.42 -27.77
CA VAL A 3 -9.24 -24.14 -27.04
C VAL A 3 -10.62 -24.01 -26.40
N ASP A 4 -10.66 -24.08 -25.07
CA ASP A 4 -11.88 -23.82 -24.30
C ASP A 4 -12.17 -22.30 -24.33
N ILE A 5 -13.26 -21.91 -24.99
CA ILE A 5 -13.65 -20.51 -25.13
C ILE A 5 -14.56 -20.14 -23.97
N GLN A 6 -14.07 -19.27 -23.07
CA GLN A 6 -14.88 -18.72 -22.00
C GLN A 6 -15.51 -17.40 -22.42
N HIS A 7 -16.84 -17.31 -22.30
CA HIS A 7 -17.60 -16.08 -22.48
C HIS A 7 -17.66 -15.28 -21.18
N TYR A 8 -17.53 -13.95 -21.29
CA TYR A 8 -17.58 -12.97 -20.20
C TYR A 8 -18.46 -11.79 -20.63
N ASP A 9 -19.13 -11.16 -19.68
CA ASP A 9 -19.93 -9.95 -19.90
C ASP A 9 -19.02 -8.71 -19.98
N ASP A 10 -17.92 -8.72 -19.22
CA ASP A 10 -16.96 -7.63 -19.14
C ASP A 10 -15.52 -8.12 -19.11
N ILE A 11 -14.64 -7.36 -19.77
CA ILE A 11 -13.19 -7.56 -19.70
C ILE A 11 -12.54 -6.24 -19.31
N ILE A 12 -11.93 -6.20 -18.13
CA ILE A 12 -11.17 -5.06 -17.62
C ILE A 12 -9.70 -5.28 -17.93
N ILE A 13 -9.11 -4.36 -18.69
CA ILE A 13 -7.67 -4.37 -19.00
C ILE A 13 -6.95 -3.40 -18.06
N GLY A 14 -6.19 -3.97 -17.13
CA GLY A 14 -5.36 -3.27 -16.14
C GLY A 14 -5.89 -3.37 -14.72
N GLY A 15 -5.04 -3.85 -13.81
CA GLY A 15 -5.31 -3.99 -12.37
C GLY A 15 -5.11 -2.70 -11.57
N GLY A 16 -5.21 -1.55 -12.24
CA GLY A 16 -5.03 -0.23 -11.63
C GLY A 16 -6.19 0.19 -10.73
N LYS A 17 -6.10 1.40 -10.16
CA LYS A 17 -7.15 1.97 -9.28
C LYS A 17 -8.55 1.86 -9.87
N ALA A 18 -8.71 2.20 -11.15
CA ALA A 18 -9.99 2.10 -11.84
C ALA A 18 -10.44 0.64 -11.98
N GLY A 19 -9.60 -0.21 -12.57
CA GLY A 19 -9.95 -1.62 -12.83
C GLY A 19 -10.28 -2.39 -11.55
N LYS A 20 -9.48 -2.25 -10.49
CA LYS A 20 -9.72 -2.94 -9.22
C LYS A 20 -10.92 -2.39 -8.43
N THR A 21 -11.36 -1.17 -8.72
CA THR A 21 -12.56 -0.58 -8.10
C THR A 21 -13.81 -0.93 -8.89
N LEU A 22 -13.71 -1.00 -10.22
CA LEU A 22 -14.83 -1.34 -11.10
C LEU A 22 -15.17 -2.83 -11.06
N ALA A 23 -14.16 -3.71 -11.00
CA ALA A 23 -14.38 -5.16 -11.04
C ALA A 23 -15.34 -5.66 -9.94
N PRO A 24 -15.19 -5.28 -8.65
CA PRO A 24 -16.13 -5.68 -7.62
C PRO A 24 -17.56 -5.16 -7.83
N ALA A 25 -17.71 -3.96 -8.42
CA ALA A 25 -19.03 -3.39 -8.70
C ALA A 25 -19.77 -4.20 -9.79
N LEU A 26 -19.07 -4.56 -10.87
CA LEU A 26 -19.65 -5.39 -11.94
C LEU A 26 -19.98 -6.80 -11.45
N VAL A 27 -19.14 -7.38 -10.58
CA VAL A 27 -19.40 -8.68 -9.95
C VAL A 27 -20.60 -8.59 -8.99
N ALA A 28 -20.77 -7.49 -8.26
CA ALA A 28 -21.92 -7.26 -7.40
C ALA A 28 -23.23 -7.12 -8.20
N ASP A 29 -23.15 -6.66 -9.45
CA ASP A 29 -24.25 -6.64 -10.43
C ASP A 29 -24.43 -8.01 -11.14
N GLU A 30 -23.87 -9.09 -10.59
CA GLU A 30 -23.96 -10.47 -11.09
C GLU A 30 -23.35 -10.70 -12.49
N ARG A 31 -22.47 -9.80 -12.95
CA ARG A 31 -21.84 -9.88 -14.28
C ARG A 31 -20.58 -10.74 -14.23
N LYS A 32 -20.43 -11.65 -15.19
CA LYS A 32 -19.22 -12.48 -15.32
C LYS A 32 -18.08 -11.63 -15.88
N THR A 33 -17.26 -11.09 -14.98
CA THR A 33 -16.20 -10.13 -15.28
C THR A 33 -14.81 -10.78 -15.24
N ALA A 34 -13.98 -10.55 -16.25
CA ALA A 34 -12.55 -10.87 -16.24
C ALA A 34 -11.71 -9.60 -16.01
N LEU A 35 -10.73 -9.65 -15.11
CA LEU A 35 -9.71 -8.60 -14.97
C LEU A 35 -8.36 -9.16 -15.44
N VAL A 36 -7.73 -8.45 -16.37
CA VAL A 36 -6.45 -8.84 -16.96
C VAL A 36 -5.40 -7.80 -16.61
N GLU A 37 -4.36 -8.21 -15.91
CA GLU A 37 -3.18 -7.40 -15.65
C GLU A 37 -1.94 -8.12 -16.18
N ARG A 38 -1.05 -7.39 -16.85
CA ARG A 38 0.14 -7.95 -17.47
C ARG A 38 1.14 -8.47 -16.43
N SER A 39 1.24 -7.80 -15.29
CA SER A 39 2.24 -8.12 -14.26
C SER A 39 1.64 -8.12 -12.86
N LEU A 40 1.90 -9.16 -12.09
CA LEU A 40 1.53 -9.21 -10.67
C LEU A 40 2.15 -8.06 -9.86
N ASN A 41 3.32 -7.57 -10.27
CA ASN A 41 3.99 -6.41 -9.65
C ASN A 41 3.32 -5.07 -9.98
N MET A 42 2.32 -5.07 -10.87
CA MET A 42 1.56 -3.89 -11.26
C MET A 42 0.12 -3.92 -10.77
N ILE A 43 -0.27 -4.91 -9.96
CA ILE A 43 -1.55 -4.91 -9.25
C ILE A 43 -1.63 -3.64 -8.38
N GLY A 44 -2.75 -2.92 -8.47
CA GLY A 44 -2.90 -1.57 -7.91
C GLY A 44 -2.54 -0.44 -8.87
N GLY A 45 -1.87 -0.75 -9.99
CA GLY A 45 -1.53 0.16 -11.08
C GLY A 45 -0.38 1.12 -10.77
N GLY A 46 -0.24 2.14 -11.62
CA GLY A 46 0.88 3.09 -11.53
C GLY A 46 0.94 3.84 -10.20
N CYS A 47 -0.20 4.25 -9.63
CA CYS A 47 -0.27 5.06 -8.41
C CYS A 47 0.56 4.48 -7.25
N ILE A 48 0.42 3.17 -7.01
CA ILE A 48 1.11 2.47 -5.92
C ILE A 48 2.53 2.10 -6.33
N ASN A 49 2.70 1.61 -7.57
CA ASN A 49 3.95 0.94 -7.95
C ASN A 49 5.04 1.89 -8.48
N ILE A 50 4.67 2.91 -9.27
CA ILE A 50 5.65 3.74 -10.02
C ILE A 50 5.31 5.23 -10.15
N ALA A 51 4.20 5.70 -9.59
CA ALA A 51 3.75 7.10 -9.68
C ALA A 51 3.61 7.73 -8.29
N CYS A 52 2.38 8.02 -7.86
CA CYS A 52 2.10 8.89 -6.72
C CYS A 52 2.81 8.47 -5.42
N ILE A 53 2.74 7.20 -5.02
CA ILE A 53 3.33 6.72 -3.76
C ILE A 53 4.86 6.83 -3.76
N PRO A 54 5.59 6.26 -4.74
CA PRO A 54 7.05 6.42 -4.78
C PRO A 54 7.48 7.87 -4.94
N THR A 55 6.81 8.67 -5.78
CA THR A 55 7.15 10.09 -5.94
C THR A 55 6.94 10.87 -4.64
N LYS A 56 5.80 10.72 -3.97
CA LYS A 56 5.55 11.41 -2.69
C LYS A 56 6.50 10.95 -1.60
N THR A 57 6.92 9.69 -1.61
CA THR A 57 7.95 9.19 -0.69
C THR A 57 9.27 9.93 -0.89
N MET A 58 9.73 10.07 -2.13
CA MET A 58 10.97 10.81 -2.43
C MET A 58 10.84 12.31 -2.12
N VAL A 59 9.71 12.94 -2.45
CA VAL A 59 9.43 14.34 -2.10
C VAL A 59 9.47 14.56 -0.58
N ALA A 60 8.95 13.62 0.21
CA ALA A 60 9.03 13.71 1.66
C ALA A 60 10.50 13.69 2.16
N SER A 61 11.36 12.84 1.59
CA SER A 61 12.81 12.87 1.89
C SER A 61 13.45 14.20 1.50
N ALA A 62 13.09 14.75 0.34
CA ALA A 62 13.57 16.05 -0.13
C ALA A 62 13.13 17.19 0.80
N ASN A 63 11.89 17.16 1.28
CA ASN A 63 11.36 18.15 2.22
C ASN A 63 12.12 18.12 3.55
N VAL A 64 12.47 16.94 4.07
CA VAL A 64 13.31 16.82 5.29
C VAL A 64 14.66 17.51 5.07
N ALA A 65 15.35 17.21 3.97
CA ALA A 65 16.63 17.84 3.67
C ALA A 65 16.49 19.36 3.48
N ASN A 66 15.39 19.83 2.88
CA ASN A 66 15.11 21.26 2.74
C ASN A 66 14.85 21.93 4.09
N THR A 67 14.10 21.30 4.99
CA THR A 67 13.86 21.81 6.34
C THR A 67 15.15 21.94 7.12
N VAL A 68 16.03 20.94 7.06
CA VAL A 68 17.34 20.99 7.74
C VAL A 68 18.22 22.10 7.16
N ARG A 69 18.27 22.26 5.83
CA ARG A 69 19.02 23.37 5.19
C ARG A 69 18.55 24.75 5.64
N ASN A 70 17.25 24.92 5.85
CA ASN A 70 16.64 26.20 6.19
C ASN A 70 16.39 26.36 7.70
N SER A 71 16.91 25.46 8.54
CA SER A 71 16.59 25.41 9.97
C SER A 71 17.00 26.67 10.74
N ALA A 72 18.02 27.38 10.24
CA ALA A 72 18.52 28.61 10.86
C ALA A 72 17.46 29.72 10.91
N ALA A 73 16.54 29.78 9.94
CA ALA A 73 15.42 30.72 9.94
C ALA A 73 14.44 30.48 11.11
N TYR A 74 14.47 29.29 11.70
CA TYR A 74 13.69 28.91 12.86
C TYR A 74 14.50 28.96 14.16
N GLY A 75 15.70 29.54 14.14
CA GLY A 75 16.61 29.58 15.29
C GLY A 75 17.33 28.26 15.58
N VAL A 76 17.22 27.25 14.70
CA VAL A 76 17.86 25.94 14.86
C VAL A 76 19.15 25.88 14.04
N LYS A 77 20.29 25.71 14.69
CA LYS A 77 21.58 25.53 14.00
C LYS A 77 21.81 24.05 13.69
N ALA A 78 21.96 23.72 12.42
CA ALA A 78 22.27 22.38 11.94
C ALA A 78 23.35 22.45 10.84
N ASN A 79 24.08 21.36 10.65
CA ASN A 79 24.99 21.22 9.51
C ASN A 79 24.21 20.98 8.22
N THR A 80 24.85 21.23 7.08
CA THR A 80 24.26 20.91 5.76
C THR A 80 23.97 19.42 5.69
N PRO A 81 22.74 18.99 5.38
CA PRO A 81 22.40 17.58 5.32
C PRO A 81 23.08 16.92 4.12
N ILE A 82 23.69 15.76 4.36
CA ILE A 82 24.16 14.86 3.30
C ILE A 82 22.96 13.98 2.91
N VAL A 83 22.64 13.96 1.61
CA VAL A 83 21.54 13.15 1.08
C VAL A 83 22.12 11.92 0.42
N ASP A 84 21.88 10.74 1.00
CA ASP A 84 22.17 9.46 0.37
C ASP A 84 20.98 9.03 -0.51
N LEU A 85 21.18 9.05 -1.83
CA LEU A 85 20.14 8.68 -2.77
C LEU A 85 19.82 7.17 -2.71
N ALA A 86 20.79 6.32 -2.40
CA ALA A 86 20.57 4.89 -2.29
C ALA A 86 19.63 4.58 -1.11
N GLU A 87 19.83 5.23 0.04
CA GLU A 87 18.92 5.10 1.18
C GLU A 87 17.53 5.65 0.88
N VAL A 88 17.42 6.78 0.17
CA VAL A 88 16.12 7.33 -0.28
C VAL A 88 15.39 6.33 -1.20
N ILE A 89 16.10 5.70 -2.12
CA ILE A 89 15.54 4.67 -3.01
C ILE A 89 15.12 3.44 -2.21
N GLN A 90 15.89 3.02 -1.21
CA GLN A 90 15.53 1.90 -0.34
C GLN A 90 14.28 2.20 0.47
N ARG A 91 14.18 3.40 1.07
CA ARG A 91 12.96 3.86 1.75
C ARG A 91 11.76 3.87 0.80
N LYS A 92 11.92 4.37 -0.42
CA LYS A 92 10.88 4.34 -1.46
C LYS A 92 10.41 2.91 -1.74
N ARG A 93 11.32 1.95 -1.89
CA ARG A 93 10.98 0.52 -2.11
C ARG A 93 10.21 -0.05 -0.92
N SER A 94 10.67 0.20 0.30
CA SER A 94 9.99 -0.25 1.52
C SER A 94 8.56 0.30 1.62
N VAL A 95 8.34 1.59 1.35
CA VAL A 95 6.99 2.18 1.38
C VAL A 95 6.07 1.60 0.30
N VAL A 96 6.59 1.32 -0.90
CA VAL A 96 5.80 0.66 -1.95
C VAL A 96 5.41 -0.76 -1.54
N GLN A 97 6.32 -1.52 -0.92
CA GLN A 97 6.03 -2.87 -0.42
C GLN A 97 4.91 -2.84 0.63
N SER A 98 5.01 -1.97 1.63
CA SER A 98 3.97 -1.82 2.65
C SER A 98 2.62 -1.42 2.07
N ALA A 99 2.59 -0.64 0.98
CA ALA A 99 1.35 -0.23 0.32
C ALA A 99 0.66 -1.39 -0.44
N LEU A 100 1.41 -2.39 -0.90
CA LEU A 100 0.84 -3.58 -1.55
C LEU A 100 0.17 -4.51 -0.52
N GLU A 101 0.81 -4.69 0.63
CA GLU A 101 0.34 -5.56 1.72
C GLU A 101 -0.71 -4.89 2.63
N ALA A 102 -0.93 -3.58 2.47
CA ALA A 102 -1.90 -2.83 3.28
C ALA A 102 -3.33 -3.41 3.25
N GLY A 103 -3.71 -4.09 2.17
CA GLY A 103 -5.00 -4.75 2.06
C GLY A 103 -5.24 -5.83 3.12
N GLU A 104 -4.19 -6.54 3.52
CA GLU A 104 -4.27 -7.60 4.55
C GLU A 104 -4.44 -7.01 5.95
N VAL A 105 -3.73 -5.92 6.24
CA VAL A 105 -3.88 -5.21 7.53
C VAL A 105 -5.29 -4.64 7.67
N ILE A 106 -5.80 -4.03 6.59
CA ILE A 106 -7.13 -3.42 6.58
C ILE A 106 -8.21 -4.47 6.80
N SER A 107 -8.12 -5.65 6.16
CA SER A 107 -9.14 -6.69 6.34
C SER A 107 -9.19 -7.20 7.78
N THR A 108 -8.03 -7.39 8.43
CA THR A 108 -7.99 -7.81 9.84
C THR A 108 -8.52 -6.73 10.78
N VAL A 109 -8.14 -5.47 10.58
CA VAL A 109 -8.69 -4.34 11.35
C VAL A 109 -10.21 -4.23 11.15
N GLN A 110 -10.67 -4.31 9.90
CA GLN A 110 -12.08 -4.26 9.53
C GLN A 110 -12.88 -5.37 10.22
N MET A 111 -12.36 -6.61 10.28
CA MET A 111 -13.02 -7.71 10.99
C MET A 111 -13.22 -7.40 12.47
N VAL A 112 -12.19 -6.91 13.16
CA VAL A 112 -12.28 -6.55 14.59
C VAL A 112 -13.24 -5.40 14.81
N MET A 113 -13.24 -4.39 13.94
CA MET A 113 -14.20 -3.28 13.99
C MET A 113 -15.65 -3.74 13.77
N GLN A 114 -15.88 -4.59 12.77
CA GLN A 114 -17.22 -5.15 12.47
C GLN A 114 -17.73 -6.05 13.60
N ALA A 115 -16.82 -6.77 14.27
CA ALA A 115 -17.13 -7.57 15.45
C ALA A 115 -17.28 -6.72 16.73
N GLN A 116 -17.12 -5.39 16.64
CA GLN A 116 -17.11 -4.45 17.77
C GLN A 116 -16.15 -4.86 18.90
N MET A 117 -15.05 -5.52 18.53
CA MET A 117 -14.06 -6.02 19.46
C MET A 117 -13.04 -4.92 19.81
N PRO A 118 -12.51 -4.91 21.03
CA PRO A 118 -11.47 -3.97 21.42
C PRO A 118 -10.18 -4.22 20.65
N TYR A 119 -9.38 -3.16 20.49
CA TYR A 119 -8.08 -3.22 19.82
C TYR A 119 -7.10 -4.24 20.45
N THR A 120 -7.33 -4.63 21.71
CA THR A 120 -6.53 -5.65 22.42
C THR A 120 -6.59 -7.00 21.70
N VAL A 121 -7.66 -7.31 20.97
CA VAL A 121 -7.73 -8.51 20.13
C VAL A 121 -6.70 -8.47 19.01
N LEU A 122 -6.46 -7.28 18.44
CA LEU A 122 -5.41 -7.07 17.43
C LEU A 122 -4.02 -6.98 18.05
N ARG A 123 -3.89 -6.62 19.33
CA ARG A 123 -2.60 -6.51 20.03
C ARG A 123 -2.09 -7.87 20.52
N ASP A 124 -3.00 -8.66 21.06
CA ASP A 124 -2.70 -9.91 21.78
C ASP A 124 -3.00 -11.14 20.90
N GLY A 125 -3.64 -10.95 19.75
CA GLY A 125 -3.97 -12.00 18.80
C GLY A 125 -2.73 -12.58 18.10
N ILE A 126 -2.71 -13.92 17.94
CA ILE A 126 -1.71 -14.61 17.12
C ILE A 126 -2.21 -14.63 15.68
N LEU A 127 -1.72 -13.69 14.87
CA LEU A 127 -2.05 -13.58 13.45
C LEU A 127 -1.01 -14.37 12.66
N THR A 128 -1.29 -15.65 12.41
CA THR A 128 -0.33 -16.62 11.88
C THR A 128 -0.05 -16.45 10.38
N HIS A 129 0.82 -15.51 10.00
CA HIS A 129 1.52 -15.40 8.69
C HIS A 129 2.59 -14.27 8.82
N PRO A 130 3.81 -14.29 8.20
CA PRO A 130 4.71 -13.14 8.27
C PRO A 130 4.19 -12.09 7.29
N THR A 131 3.18 -11.35 7.74
CA THR A 131 2.48 -10.30 7.03
C THR A 131 2.54 -9.03 7.86
N MET A 132 2.34 -7.88 7.23
CA MET A 132 2.25 -6.58 7.92
C MET A 132 1.26 -6.58 9.09
N THR A 133 0.29 -7.49 9.10
CA THR A 133 -0.73 -7.61 10.14
C THR A 133 -0.16 -8.00 11.51
N GLU A 134 0.91 -8.80 11.57
CA GLU A 134 1.61 -9.11 12.84
C GLU A 134 2.24 -7.83 13.45
N GLY A 135 2.57 -6.85 12.61
CA GLY A 135 3.02 -5.52 13.04
C GLY A 135 1.99 -4.75 13.86
N LEU A 136 0.70 -5.13 13.84
CA LEU A 136 -0.33 -4.54 14.71
C LEU A 136 -0.05 -4.82 16.19
N ASN A 137 0.50 -5.98 16.54
CA ASN A 137 0.90 -6.31 17.91
C ASN A 137 1.93 -5.29 18.40
N ILE A 138 2.95 -5.00 17.58
CA ILE A 138 3.98 -4.02 17.90
C ILE A 138 3.41 -2.61 18.00
N LEU A 139 2.55 -2.22 17.04
CA LEU A 139 1.94 -0.89 17.00
C LEU A 139 1.10 -0.62 18.26
N PHE A 140 0.26 -1.59 18.65
CA PHE A 140 -0.66 -1.45 19.77
C PHE A 140 -0.06 -1.80 21.13
N SER A 141 1.15 -2.37 21.18
CA SER A 141 1.86 -2.62 22.45
C SER A 141 2.18 -1.34 23.24
N LYS A 142 2.12 -0.17 22.58
CA LYS A 142 2.46 1.14 23.16
C LYS A 142 1.24 1.99 23.57
N LEU A 143 0.02 1.47 23.39
CA LEU A 143 -1.24 2.09 23.82
C LEU A 143 -1.74 1.44 25.11
#